data_AF-A0A482W3T5-F1
#
_entry.id   AF-A0A482W3T5-F1
#
_cell.length_a   1.000
_cell.length_b   1.000
_cell.length_c   1.000
_cell.angle_alpha   90.00
_cell.angle_beta   90.00
_cell.angle_gamma   90.00
#
_symmetry.space_group_name_H-M   'P 1'
#
loop_
_entity.id
_entity.type
_entity.pdbx_description
1 polymer ?
#
loop_
_entity_poly.entity_id
_entity_poly.type
_entity_poly.pdbx_seq_one_letter_code
_entity_poly.pdbx_strand_id
1 'polypeptide(L)'
;MEQLLISLDKLLKYKNEDPSRFYTYLSNYKICGSDEKYFVENFIPKVYALYEKQILQKDLVYLSLLASQNFDTLEKFINYDKSVFVLNIEDPVSLYDYFVYEQKHWLYEVINNPSAYDKLIPLKSIYNKLNMIKYITITNSSNINIEQLQTMSPQIDDEYLDEFWKYYIQEVNRFIDIVQFCKTTTQTNADDNELFRFASNNTLLNTLSTYTNLKDSTQWENILCKIRDHMETEQLNVFTGYIIIATLVNLLIHNSYSTSLKKDFVNTLLDNMKNKLIELQDKHLQIELLENIFCLLFYRSGTDFACKEKEVRFVLFLLKTVMDKLKLKKVYDKDSDEYKRLSTLNVYVADAIWRLDLIVNIKIAPKIEDQLVNYMLAPPESLIHLCLKRENFERAYQVIEVSL
;
A
#
# COMPACT_ATOMS: atom_id res chain seq x y z
N MET A 1 53.74 -3.40 -44.15
CA MET A 1 52.53 -2.56 -44.14
C MET A 1 52.22 -1.95 -45.50
N GLU A 2 53.21 -1.36 -46.19
CA GLU A 2 53.01 -0.67 -47.47
C GLU A 2 52.33 -1.51 -48.56
N GLN A 3 52.77 -2.75 -48.81
CA GLN A 3 52.13 -3.63 -49.80
C GLN A 3 50.67 -4.00 -49.44
N LEU A 4 50.39 -4.15 -48.15
CA LEU A 4 49.04 -4.43 -47.64
C LEU A 4 48.12 -3.21 -47.83
N LEU A 5 48.62 -2.00 -47.56
CA LEU A 5 47.89 -0.76 -47.77
C LEU A 5 47.64 -0.48 -49.27
N ILE A 6 48.64 -0.71 -50.12
CA ILE A 6 48.47 -0.61 -51.59
C ILE A 6 47.41 -1.59 -52.08
N SER A 7 47.41 -2.83 -51.58
CA SER A 7 46.41 -3.83 -51.94
C SER A 7 45.00 -3.44 -51.45
N LEU A 8 44.89 -2.92 -50.23
CA LEU A 8 43.62 -2.43 -49.67
C LEU A 8 43.07 -1.24 -50.47
N ASP A 9 43.91 -0.26 -50.79
CA ASP A 9 43.51 0.91 -51.57
C ASP A 9 43.07 0.55 -52.99
N LYS A 10 43.69 -0.47 -53.61
CA LYS A 10 43.25 -0.98 -54.90
C LYS A 10 41.86 -1.62 -54.82
N LEU A 11 41.63 -2.48 -53.81
CA LEU A 11 40.32 -3.11 -53.59
C LEU A 11 39.22 -2.08 -53.28
N LEU A 12 39.56 -0.97 -52.60
CA LEU A 12 38.61 0.11 -52.32
C LEU A 12 38.28 0.95 -53.57
N LYS A 13 39.20 1.07 -54.53
CA LYS A 13 39.06 1.94 -55.72
C LYS A 13 38.56 1.22 -56.97
N TYR A 14 38.91 -0.05 -57.16
CA TYR A 14 38.64 -0.78 -58.40
C TYR A 14 37.69 -1.94 -58.17
N LYS A 15 36.57 -1.99 -58.92
CA LYS A 15 35.49 -2.98 -58.74
C LYS A 15 35.86 -4.43 -59.06
N ASN A 16 36.93 -4.67 -59.84
CA ASN A 16 37.31 -6.00 -60.35
C ASN A 16 38.74 -6.41 -59.94
N GLU A 17 39.30 -5.84 -58.88
CA GLU A 17 40.63 -6.23 -58.40
C GLU A 17 40.57 -7.60 -57.71
N ASP A 18 41.54 -8.46 -57.99
CA ASP A 18 41.65 -9.80 -57.37
C ASP A 18 42.06 -9.70 -55.88
N PRO A 19 41.24 -10.19 -54.94
CA PRO A 19 41.52 -10.11 -53.51
C PRO A 19 42.62 -11.08 -53.05
N SER A 20 43.06 -12.04 -53.87
CA SER A 20 44.06 -13.07 -53.51
C SER A 20 45.36 -12.49 -52.97
N ARG A 21 45.80 -11.36 -53.54
CA ARG A 21 47.00 -10.64 -53.08
C ARG A 21 46.81 -10.03 -51.70
N PHE A 22 45.62 -9.50 -51.41
CA PHE A 22 45.30 -8.95 -50.10
C PHE A 22 45.38 -10.02 -49.01
N TYR A 23 44.77 -11.19 -49.22
CA TYR A 23 44.85 -12.31 -48.27
C TYR A 23 46.30 -12.74 -48.01
N THR A 24 47.12 -12.81 -49.07
CA THR A 24 48.54 -13.17 -48.96
C THR A 24 49.37 -12.12 -48.22
N TYR A 25 49.10 -10.83 -48.44
CA TYR A 25 49.82 -9.77 -47.73
C TYR A 25 49.37 -9.63 -46.28
N LEU A 26 48.08 -9.86 -46.01
CA LEU A 26 47.52 -9.80 -44.67
C LEU A 26 48.03 -10.96 -43.81
N SER A 27 48.07 -12.17 -44.35
CA SER A 27 48.57 -13.36 -43.64
C SER A 27 50.00 -13.18 -43.14
N ASN A 28 50.83 -12.47 -43.92
CA ASN A 28 52.26 -12.26 -43.64
C ASN A 28 52.56 -10.98 -42.86
N TYR A 29 51.56 -10.13 -42.60
CA TYR A 29 51.79 -8.86 -41.90
C TYR A 29 51.73 -9.05 -40.38
N LYS A 30 52.84 -8.78 -39.69
CA LYS A 30 52.89 -8.72 -38.23
C LYS A 30 52.76 -7.28 -37.77
N ILE A 31 51.84 -7.05 -36.84
CA ILE A 31 51.63 -5.73 -36.23
C ILE A 31 52.85 -5.44 -35.33
N CYS A 32 53.51 -4.31 -35.56
CA CYS A 32 54.56 -3.79 -34.68
C CYS A 32 53.98 -2.62 -33.88
N GLY A 33 54.42 -2.43 -32.63
CA GLY A 33 53.75 -1.55 -31.65
C GLY A 33 53.48 -0.08 -32.06
N SER A 34 54.18 0.47 -33.06
CA SER A 34 53.87 1.81 -33.62
C SER A 34 52.64 1.84 -34.53
N ASP A 35 52.29 0.70 -35.13
CA ASP A 35 51.29 0.59 -36.19
C ASP A 35 49.92 0.13 -35.65
N GLU A 36 49.87 -0.34 -34.40
CA GLU A 36 48.70 -0.99 -33.81
C GLU A 36 47.48 -0.06 -33.76
N LYS A 37 47.66 1.18 -33.30
CA LYS A 37 46.57 2.17 -33.21
C LYS A 37 45.98 2.47 -34.60
N TYR A 38 46.84 2.69 -35.59
CA TYR A 38 46.39 2.90 -36.97
C TYR A 38 45.69 1.66 -37.52
N PHE A 39 46.20 0.47 -37.23
CA PHE A 39 45.64 -0.79 -37.69
C PHE A 39 44.20 -0.97 -37.18
N VAL A 40 43.96 -0.75 -35.88
CA VAL A 40 42.64 -0.89 -35.27
C VAL A 40 41.68 0.23 -35.68
N GLU A 41 42.13 1.49 -35.65
CA GLU A 41 41.24 2.64 -35.86
C GLU A 41 40.96 2.95 -37.35
N ASN A 42 41.83 2.52 -38.27
CA ASN A 42 41.75 2.92 -39.68
C ASN A 42 41.81 1.76 -40.67
N PHE A 43 42.62 0.72 -40.40
CA PHE A 43 42.77 -0.39 -41.33
C PHE A 43 41.60 -1.38 -41.24
N ILE A 44 41.33 -1.92 -40.05
CA ILE A 44 40.25 -2.89 -39.83
C ILE A 44 38.89 -2.34 -40.31
N PRO A 45 38.46 -1.11 -39.96
CA PRO A 45 37.17 -0.57 -40.45
C PRO A 45 37.05 -0.55 -41.98
N LYS A 46 38.14 -0.26 -42.70
CA LYS A 46 38.16 -0.27 -44.17
C LYS A 46 38.02 -1.68 -44.74
N VAL A 47 38.56 -2.69 -44.05
CA VAL A 47 38.36 -4.10 -44.42
C VAL A 47 36.89 -4.50 -44.24
N TYR A 48 36.22 -4.02 -43.19
CA TYR A 48 34.78 -4.30 -42.98
C TYR A 48 33.91 -3.64 -44.05
N ALA A 49 34.24 -2.42 -44.48
CA ALA A 49 33.57 -1.79 -45.61
C ALA A 49 33.72 -2.61 -46.92
N LEU A 50 34.77 -3.43 -47.05
CA LEU A 50 34.93 -4.37 -48.16
C LEU A 50 34.15 -5.67 -47.96
N TYR A 51 33.92 -6.11 -46.71
CA TYR A 51 33.00 -7.22 -46.40
C TYR A 51 31.56 -6.85 -46.78
N GLU A 52 31.10 -5.66 -46.40
CA GLU A 52 29.75 -5.17 -46.73
C GLU A 52 29.53 -5.07 -48.24
N LYS A 53 30.57 -4.72 -48.99
CA LYS A 53 30.55 -4.66 -50.46
C LYS A 53 30.72 -6.03 -51.14
N GLN A 54 30.86 -7.11 -50.37
CA GLN A 54 31.12 -8.47 -50.84
C GLN A 54 32.38 -8.60 -51.71
N ILE A 55 33.35 -7.69 -51.54
CA ILE A 55 34.64 -7.71 -52.25
C ILE A 55 35.62 -8.65 -51.54
N LEU A 56 35.58 -8.66 -50.21
CA LEU A 56 36.32 -9.59 -49.37
C LEU A 56 35.34 -10.52 -48.64
N GLN A 57 35.71 -11.80 -48.54
CA GLN A 57 35.07 -12.75 -47.65
C GLN A 57 35.76 -12.76 -46.29
N LYS A 58 34.98 -12.57 -45.22
CA LYS A 58 35.46 -12.58 -43.82
C LYS A 58 36.12 -13.92 -43.45
N ASP A 59 35.51 -15.03 -43.84
CA ASP A 59 36.04 -16.37 -43.57
C ASP A 59 37.42 -16.57 -44.20
N LEU A 60 37.65 -16.06 -45.42
CA LEU A 60 38.97 -16.14 -46.06
C LEU A 60 40.01 -15.25 -45.36
N VAL A 61 39.61 -14.08 -44.82
CA VAL A 61 40.51 -13.28 -43.99
C VAL A 61 40.92 -14.07 -42.75
N TYR A 62 39.96 -14.65 -42.04
CA TYR A 62 40.21 -15.40 -40.82
C TYR A 62 41.06 -16.65 -41.09
N LEU A 63 40.71 -17.42 -42.13
CA LEU A 63 41.47 -18.59 -42.56
C LEU A 63 42.89 -18.23 -43.00
N SER A 64 43.08 -17.08 -43.68
CA SER A 64 44.42 -16.64 -44.09
C SER A 64 45.33 -16.33 -42.89
N LEU A 65 44.78 -15.70 -41.85
CA LEU A 65 45.49 -15.39 -40.61
C LEU A 65 45.73 -16.64 -39.75
N LEU A 66 44.77 -17.56 -39.70
CA LEU A 66 44.91 -18.86 -39.03
C LEU A 66 45.98 -19.72 -39.70
N ALA A 67 45.95 -19.82 -41.03
CA ALA A 67 46.91 -20.62 -41.81
C ALA A 67 48.35 -20.13 -41.64
N SER A 68 48.55 -18.82 -41.45
CA SER A 68 49.87 -18.23 -41.18
C SER A 68 50.23 -18.14 -39.69
N GLN A 69 49.41 -18.68 -38.79
CA GLN A 69 49.58 -18.63 -37.33
C GLN A 69 49.71 -17.19 -36.80
N ASN A 70 49.06 -16.23 -37.44
CA ASN A 70 49.08 -14.82 -37.06
C ASN A 70 47.92 -14.52 -36.08
N PHE A 71 47.99 -15.15 -34.91
CA PHE A 71 46.93 -15.11 -33.90
C PHE A 71 46.70 -13.70 -33.34
N ASP A 72 47.76 -12.90 -33.17
CA ASP A 72 47.66 -11.53 -32.66
C ASP A 72 46.80 -10.65 -33.58
N THR A 73 47.04 -10.72 -34.89
CA THR A 73 46.25 -9.95 -35.87
C THR A 73 44.82 -10.47 -35.94
N LEU A 74 44.63 -11.79 -35.91
CA LEU A 74 43.31 -12.41 -35.88
C LEU A 74 42.49 -11.96 -34.66
N GLU A 75 43.11 -11.90 -33.48
CA GLU A 75 42.47 -11.44 -32.26
C GLU A 75 41.99 -9.98 -32.38
N LYS A 76 42.76 -9.11 -33.05
CA LYS A 76 42.32 -7.72 -33.31
C LYS A 76 41.09 -7.66 -34.22
N PHE A 77 41.03 -8.50 -35.26
CA PHE A 77 39.83 -8.60 -36.11
C PHE A 77 38.63 -9.12 -35.32
N ILE A 78 38.80 -10.17 -34.50
CA ILE A 78 37.72 -10.72 -33.67
C ILE A 78 37.22 -9.68 -32.64
N ASN A 79 38.13 -8.96 -31.98
CA ASN A 79 37.76 -7.94 -31.00
C ASN A 79 37.04 -6.76 -31.65
N TYR A 80 37.44 -6.36 -32.86
CA TYR A 80 36.69 -5.35 -33.61
C TYR A 80 35.30 -5.87 -33.99
N ASP A 81 35.19 -7.11 -34.48
CA ASP A 81 33.92 -7.79 -34.81
C ASP A 81 32.95 -7.74 -33.63
N LYS A 82 33.43 -8.09 -32.43
CA LYS A 82 32.65 -7.99 -31.18
C LYS A 82 32.20 -6.55 -30.89
N SER A 83 33.08 -5.56 -31.10
CA SER A 83 32.78 -4.16 -30.78
C SER A 83 31.74 -3.50 -31.70
N VAL A 84 31.56 -4.01 -32.92
CA VAL A 84 30.60 -3.49 -33.92
C VAL A 84 29.40 -4.41 -34.12
N PHE A 85 29.33 -5.51 -33.37
CA PHE A 85 28.27 -6.51 -33.51
C PHE A 85 26.91 -5.90 -33.15
N VAL A 86 25.94 -6.09 -34.05
CA VAL A 86 24.53 -5.75 -33.81
C VAL A 86 23.72 -7.04 -33.94
N LEU A 87 22.98 -7.37 -32.88
CA LEU A 87 22.13 -8.55 -32.84
C LEU A 87 21.03 -8.45 -33.91
N ASN A 88 20.98 -9.44 -34.80
CA ASN A 88 19.86 -9.66 -35.70
C ASN A 88 19.08 -10.91 -35.24
N ILE A 89 17.88 -10.68 -34.67
CA ILE A 89 17.05 -11.76 -34.14
C ILE A 89 16.45 -12.69 -35.20
N GLU A 90 16.45 -12.28 -36.48
CA GLU A 90 15.97 -13.11 -37.59
C GLU A 90 17.04 -14.09 -38.11
N ASP A 91 18.32 -13.86 -37.78
CA ASP A 91 19.44 -14.64 -38.28
C ASP A 91 19.98 -15.60 -37.19
N PRO A 92 19.84 -16.93 -37.38
CA PRO A 92 20.36 -17.92 -36.43
C PRO A 92 21.86 -17.81 -36.15
N VAL A 93 22.65 -17.35 -37.13
CA VAL A 93 24.10 -17.18 -36.95
C VAL A 93 24.36 -16.01 -36.02
N SER A 94 23.68 -14.88 -36.21
CA SER A 94 23.73 -13.74 -35.30
C SER A 94 23.31 -14.11 -33.86
N LEU A 95 22.29 -14.93 -33.67
CA LEU A 95 21.88 -15.40 -32.34
C LEU A 95 22.99 -16.20 -31.63
N TYR A 96 23.64 -17.09 -32.37
CA TYR A 96 24.77 -17.89 -31.87
C TYR A 96 25.98 -17.00 -31.56
N ASP A 97 26.32 -16.08 -32.46
CA ASP A 97 27.45 -15.16 -32.30
C ASP A 97 27.26 -14.26 -31.07
N TYR A 98 26.04 -13.74 -30.84
CA TYR A 98 25.75 -12.97 -29.62
C TYR A 98 26.01 -13.79 -28.36
N PHE A 99 25.54 -15.04 -28.33
CA PHE A 99 25.77 -15.92 -27.18
C PHE A 99 27.26 -16.14 -26.91
N VAL A 100 28.05 -16.35 -27.98
CA VAL A 100 29.50 -16.56 -27.88
C VAL A 100 30.24 -15.28 -27.50
N TYR A 101 29.84 -14.12 -28.02
CA TYR A 101 30.51 -12.84 -27.78
C TYR A 101 30.19 -12.25 -26.41
N GLU A 102 28.91 -12.17 -26.05
CA GLU A 102 28.43 -11.55 -24.80
C GLU A 102 28.40 -12.53 -23.63
N GLN A 103 28.57 -13.84 -23.89
CA GLN A 103 28.44 -14.91 -22.88
C GLN A 103 27.06 -14.85 -22.18
N LYS A 104 26.03 -14.41 -22.91
CA LYS A 104 24.66 -14.20 -22.43
C LYS A 104 23.67 -14.68 -23.48
N HIS A 105 22.51 -15.15 -23.04
CA HIS A 105 21.42 -15.47 -23.96
C HIS A 105 20.90 -14.19 -24.64
N TRP A 106 20.71 -14.21 -25.96
CA TRP A 106 20.23 -13.06 -26.75
C TRP A 106 18.92 -12.46 -26.22
N LEU A 107 18.09 -13.27 -25.58
CA LEU A 107 16.84 -12.82 -24.96
C LEU A 107 17.06 -11.72 -23.91
N TYR A 108 18.20 -11.70 -23.20
CA TYR A 108 18.52 -10.62 -22.27
C TYR A 108 18.66 -9.26 -22.97
N GLU A 109 19.21 -9.22 -24.18
CA GLU A 109 19.28 -8.02 -25.01
C GLU A 109 17.89 -7.51 -25.37
N VAL A 110 17.05 -8.43 -25.86
CA VAL A 110 15.67 -8.13 -26.25
C VAL A 110 14.85 -7.63 -25.06
N ILE A 111 15.08 -8.18 -23.88
CA ILE A 111 14.44 -7.77 -22.62
C ILE A 111 14.87 -6.36 -22.18
N ASN A 112 16.13 -5.97 -22.43
CA ASN A 112 16.68 -4.71 -21.96
C ASN A 112 16.50 -3.56 -22.96
N ASN A 113 16.44 -3.87 -24.26
CA ASN A 113 16.33 -2.89 -25.36
C ASN A 113 15.12 -3.18 -26.27
N PRO A 114 13.89 -3.14 -25.74
CA PRO A 114 12.69 -3.58 -26.46
C PRO A 114 12.40 -2.76 -27.73
N SER A 115 12.61 -1.44 -27.67
CA SER A 115 12.32 -0.50 -28.77
C SER A 115 13.12 -0.77 -30.05
N ALA A 116 14.27 -1.44 -29.95
CA ALA A 116 15.10 -1.78 -31.11
C ALA A 116 14.50 -2.92 -31.96
N TYR A 117 13.58 -3.71 -31.40
CA TYR A 117 13.09 -4.96 -32.02
C TYR A 117 11.57 -4.99 -32.25
N ASP A 118 10.87 -3.87 -32.03
CA ASP A 118 9.40 -3.74 -32.07
C ASP A 118 8.72 -4.23 -33.37
N LYS A 119 9.45 -4.36 -34.48
CA LYS A 119 8.89 -4.69 -35.80
C LYS A 119 8.92 -6.17 -36.21
N LEU A 120 9.71 -7.02 -35.54
CA LEU A 120 10.09 -8.34 -36.09
C LEU A 120 9.37 -9.54 -35.47
N ILE A 121 8.70 -9.34 -34.34
CA ILE A 121 7.92 -10.35 -33.63
C ILE A 121 6.61 -9.66 -33.23
N PRO A 122 5.46 -10.35 -33.06
CA PRO A 122 4.32 -9.83 -32.29
C PRO A 122 4.74 -9.70 -30.80
N LEU A 123 5.77 -8.89 -30.56
CA LEU A 123 6.49 -8.75 -29.31
C LEU A 123 5.59 -8.12 -28.27
N LYS A 124 4.51 -7.41 -28.62
CA LYS A 124 3.63 -6.82 -27.61
C LYS A 124 3.18 -7.83 -26.55
N SER A 125 2.69 -9.01 -26.96
CA SER A 125 2.28 -10.05 -26.00
C SER A 125 3.47 -10.68 -25.25
N ILE A 126 4.59 -10.94 -25.93
CA ILE A 126 5.80 -11.54 -25.32
C ILE A 126 6.48 -10.55 -24.37
N TYR A 127 6.62 -9.31 -24.77
CA TYR A 127 7.10 -8.16 -24.01
C TYR A 127 6.24 -7.91 -22.79
N ASN A 128 4.91 -7.96 -22.94
CA ASN A 128 4.01 -7.86 -21.80
C ASN A 128 4.28 -8.95 -20.75
N LYS A 129 4.48 -10.20 -21.21
CA LYS A 129 4.86 -11.31 -20.33
C LYS A 129 6.23 -11.11 -19.69
N LEU A 130 7.21 -10.57 -20.41
CA LEU A 130 8.55 -10.27 -19.89
C LEU A 130 8.50 -9.14 -18.83
N ASN A 131 7.73 -8.09 -19.07
CA ASN A 131 7.50 -7.02 -18.09
C ASN A 131 6.78 -7.55 -16.86
N MET A 132 5.80 -8.43 -17.04
CA MET A 132 5.14 -9.10 -15.93
C MET A 132 6.12 -9.95 -15.10
N ILE A 133 7.00 -10.71 -15.75
CA ILE A 133 8.05 -11.48 -15.04
C ILE A 133 8.99 -10.56 -14.25
N LYS A 134 9.43 -9.44 -14.83
CA LYS A 134 10.24 -8.44 -14.11
C LYS A 134 9.47 -7.87 -12.91
N TYR A 135 8.20 -7.53 -13.09
CA TYR A 135 7.33 -7.03 -12.05
C TYR A 135 7.22 -8.01 -10.87
N ILE A 136 6.94 -9.29 -11.17
CA ILE A 136 6.90 -10.39 -10.19
C ILE A 136 8.25 -10.55 -9.48
N THR A 137 9.35 -10.41 -10.21
CA THR A 137 10.70 -10.53 -9.65
C THR A 137 10.97 -9.43 -8.63
N ILE A 138 10.57 -8.18 -8.92
CA ILE A 138 10.73 -7.06 -8.00
C ILE A 138 9.88 -7.25 -6.74
N THR A 139 8.61 -7.64 -6.88
CA THR A 139 7.70 -7.87 -5.75
C THR A 139 8.14 -9.02 -4.84
N ASN A 140 8.82 -10.03 -5.39
CA ASN A 140 9.35 -11.17 -4.62
C ASN A 140 10.79 -10.96 -4.14
N SER A 141 11.38 -9.79 -4.39
CA SER A 141 12.75 -9.51 -3.99
C SER A 141 12.85 -9.22 -2.49
N SER A 142 14.06 -9.40 -1.95
CA SER A 142 14.34 -9.04 -0.56
C SER A 142 14.29 -7.52 -0.33
N ASN A 143 14.44 -6.72 -1.37
CA ASN A 143 14.43 -5.26 -1.34
C ASN A 143 13.49 -4.71 -2.41
N ILE A 144 12.23 -4.48 -2.04
CA ILE A 144 11.18 -4.08 -2.98
C ILE A 144 11.38 -2.62 -3.36
N ASN A 145 11.72 -2.38 -4.63
CA ASN A 145 11.85 -1.03 -5.18
C ASN A 145 10.48 -0.51 -5.63
N ILE A 146 9.84 0.29 -4.78
CA ILE A 146 8.50 0.85 -5.03
C ILE A 146 8.49 1.78 -6.25
N GLU A 147 9.50 2.64 -6.41
CA GLU A 147 9.58 3.56 -7.56
C GLU A 147 9.66 2.80 -8.89
N GLN A 148 10.39 1.69 -8.90
CA GLN A 148 10.47 0.83 -10.07
C GLN A 148 9.14 0.14 -10.37
N LEU A 149 8.41 -0.34 -9.36
CA LEU A 149 7.07 -0.90 -9.57
C LEU A 149 6.09 0.14 -10.12
N GLN A 150 6.13 1.38 -9.62
CA GLN A 150 5.27 2.48 -10.08
C GLN A 150 5.53 2.87 -11.53
N THR A 151 6.78 2.86 -11.95
CA THR A 151 7.15 3.15 -13.34
C THR A 151 6.80 2.00 -14.28
N MET A 152 6.84 0.75 -13.80
CA MET A 152 6.54 -0.43 -14.60
C MET A 152 5.04 -0.74 -14.72
N SER A 153 4.23 -0.53 -13.68
CA SER A 153 2.79 -0.84 -13.71
C SER A 153 2.06 -0.28 -14.95
N PRO A 154 2.23 1.00 -15.34
CA PRO A 154 1.56 1.57 -16.52
C PRO A 154 2.12 1.08 -17.86
N GLN A 155 3.29 0.43 -17.87
CA GLN A 155 3.93 -0.11 -19.08
C GLN A 155 3.48 -1.53 -19.40
N ILE A 156 2.75 -2.17 -18.47
CA ILE A 156 2.15 -3.48 -18.66
C ILE A 156 0.76 -3.25 -19.26
N ASP A 157 0.53 -3.84 -20.43
CA ASP A 157 -0.70 -3.71 -21.19
C ASP A 157 -1.70 -4.78 -20.73
N ASP A 158 -2.79 -4.33 -20.11
CA ASP A 158 -3.86 -5.16 -19.58
C ASP A 158 -4.54 -6.02 -20.65
N GLU A 159 -4.53 -5.62 -21.93
CA GLU A 159 -5.16 -6.38 -23.02
C GLU A 159 -4.54 -7.78 -23.17
N TYR A 160 -3.24 -7.91 -22.84
CA TYR A 160 -2.48 -9.15 -22.99
C TYR A 160 -2.29 -9.91 -21.67
N LEU A 161 -3.06 -9.57 -20.63
CA LEU A 161 -3.03 -10.24 -19.33
C LEU A 161 -4.30 -11.02 -19.06
N ASP A 162 -4.13 -12.17 -18.39
CA ASP A 162 -5.24 -12.88 -17.77
C ASP A 162 -5.73 -12.11 -16.53
N GLU A 163 -6.99 -12.33 -16.15
CA GLU A 163 -7.63 -11.67 -14.99
C GLU A 163 -6.83 -11.80 -13.69
N PHE A 164 -6.17 -12.95 -13.49
CA PHE A 164 -5.30 -13.15 -12.33
C PHE A 164 -4.17 -12.12 -12.26
N TRP A 165 -3.50 -11.83 -13.38
CA TRP A 165 -2.36 -10.90 -13.42
C TRP A 165 -2.81 -9.45 -13.33
N LYS A 166 -3.97 -9.12 -13.90
CA LYS A 166 -4.59 -7.80 -13.71
C LYS A 166 -4.88 -7.56 -12.23
N TYR A 167 -5.50 -8.54 -11.57
CA TYR A 167 -5.77 -8.48 -10.14
C TYR A 167 -4.47 -8.37 -9.32
N TYR A 168 -3.42 -9.12 -9.69
CA TYR A 168 -2.11 -9.04 -9.04
C TYR A 168 -1.51 -7.62 -9.11
N ILE A 169 -1.51 -6.99 -10.29
CA ILE A 169 -1.00 -5.62 -10.45
C ILE A 169 -1.84 -4.62 -9.66
N GLN A 170 -3.17 -4.78 -9.67
CA GLN A 170 -4.08 -3.94 -8.89
C GLN A 170 -3.78 -4.04 -7.38
N GLU A 171 -3.57 -5.24 -6.85
CA GLU A 171 -3.21 -5.45 -5.45
C GLU A 171 -1.84 -4.88 -5.10
N VAL A 172 -0.84 -5.05 -5.96
CA VAL A 172 0.48 -4.45 -5.73
C VAL A 172 0.40 -2.92 -5.73
N ASN A 173 -0.30 -2.32 -6.70
CA ASN A 173 -0.55 -0.88 -6.73
C ASN A 173 -1.32 -0.42 -5.48
N ARG A 174 -2.30 -1.21 -5.01
CA ARG A 174 -2.99 -0.96 -3.74
C ARG A 174 -2.02 -0.87 -2.57
N PHE A 175 -1.08 -1.81 -2.44
CA PHE A 175 -0.06 -1.77 -1.38
C PHE A 175 0.87 -0.57 -1.51
N ILE A 176 1.28 -0.22 -2.73
CA ILE A 176 2.08 0.98 -3.00
C ILE A 176 1.34 2.23 -2.53
N ASP A 177 0.05 2.37 -2.88
CA ASP A 177 -0.74 3.54 -2.51
C ASP A 177 -0.93 3.65 -0.98
N ILE A 178 -1.01 2.53 -0.28
CA ILE A 178 -1.04 2.48 1.20
C ILE A 178 0.29 2.96 1.76
N VAL A 179 1.41 2.51 1.18
CA VAL A 179 2.75 2.91 1.63
C VAL A 179 2.95 4.41 1.49
N GLN A 180 2.60 4.96 0.33
CA GLN A 180 2.67 6.38 0.09
C GLN A 180 1.81 7.17 1.06
N PHE A 181 0.58 6.71 1.31
CA PHE A 181 -0.31 7.36 2.27
C PHE A 181 0.31 7.43 3.68
N CYS A 182 0.87 6.33 4.19
CA CYS A 182 1.52 6.31 5.50
C CYS A 182 2.73 7.25 5.57
N LYS A 183 3.50 7.34 4.49
CA LYS A 183 4.66 8.24 4.39
C LYS A 183 4.27 9.71 4.36
N THR A 184 3.31 10.09 3.52
CA THR A 184 2.91 11.49 3.33
C THR A 184 2.15 12.04 4.51
N THR A 185 1.24 11.25 5.07
CA THR A 185 0.25 11.70 6.04
C THR A 185 0.80 11.70 7.46
N THR A 186 1.70 10.75 7.76
CA THR A 186 2.17 10.50 9.14
C THR A 186 3.67 10.65 9.33
N GLN A 187 4.41 11.01 8.28
CA GLN A 187 5.87 11.22 8.31
C GLN A 187 6.60 10.09 9.03
N THR A 188 6.19 8.85 8.79
CA THR A 188 6.83 7.69 9.43
C THR A 188 8.25 7.51 8.91
N ASN A 189 9.20 7.39 9.85
CA ASN A 189 10.58 6.99 9.55
C ASN A 189 10.71 5.50 9.16
N ALA A 190 9.59 4.75 9.09
CA ALA A 190 9.58 3.34 8.68
C ALA A 190 10.14 3.16 7.27
N ASP A 191 10.89 2.09 7.05
CA ASP A 191 11.43 1.76 5.73
C ASP A 191 10.30 1.37 4.75
N ASP A 192 10.43 1.76 3.48
CA ASP A 192 9.40 1.54 2.45
C ASP A 192 9.14 0.05 2.21
N ASN A 193 10.21 -0.75 2.22
CA ASN A 193 10.14 -2.19 2.00
C ASN A 193 9.54 -2.91 3.23
N GLU A 194 9.85 -2.47 4.45
CA GLU A 194 9.18 -2.98 5.66
C GLU A 194 7.68 -2.71 5.62
N LEU A 195 7.29 -1.48 5.29
CA LEU A 195 5.89 -1.06 5.30
C LEU A 195 5.11 -1.73 4.17
N PHE A 196 5.70 -1.88 2.98
CA PHE A 196 5.11 -2.63 1.88
C PHE A 196 4.86 -4.09 2.26
N ARG A 197 5.85 -4.75 2.87
CA ARG A 197 5.69 -6.13 3.36
C ARG A 197 4.62 -6.24 4.42
N PHE A 198 4.56 -5.30 5.35
CA PHE A 198 3.51 -5.31 6.37
C PHE A 198 2.14 -5.16 5.73
N ALA A 199 1.96 -4.20 4.82
CA ALA A 199 0.72 -3.97 4.09
C ALA A 199 0.28 -5.20 3.29
N SER A 200 1.22 -5.91 2.65
CA SER A 200 0.92 -7.11 1.87
C SER A 200 0.43 -8.31 2.69
N ASN A 201 0.74 -8.34 4.00
CA ASN A 201 0.42 -9.44 4.90
C ASN A 201 -0.73 -9.14 5.86
N ASN A 202 -1.22 -7.90 5.90
CA ASN A 202 -2.19 -7.44 6.89
C ASN A 202 -3.35 -6.70 6.22
N THR A 203 -4.43 -6.53 6.97
CA THR A 203 -5.52 -5.66 6.53
C THR A 203 -5.06 -4.21 6.46
N LEU A 204 -5.75 -3.40 5.66
CA LEU A 204 -5.50 -1.97 5.55
C LEU A 204 -5.56 -1.32 6.94
N LEU A 205 -6.59 -1.61 7.73
CA LEU A 205 -6.78 -1.07 9.07
C LEU A 205 -5.65 -1.46 10.02
N ASN A 206 -5.15 -2.70 9.97
CA ASN A 206 -4.00 -3.11 10.79
C ASN A 206 -2.74 -2.33 10.41
N THR A 207 -2.52 -2.14 9.12
CA THR A 207 -1.40 -1.35 8.59
C THR A 207 -1.50 0.11 9.03
N LEU A 208 -2.67 0.72 8.85
CA LEU A 208 -2.92 2.09 9.28
C LEU A 208 -2.79 2.22 10.80
N SER A 209 -3.31 1.28 11.59
CA SER A 209 -3.19 1.33 13.05
C SER A 209 -1.75 1.26 13.57
N THR A 210 -0.87 0.57 12.84
CA THR A 210 0.54 0.42 13.19
C THR A 210 1.37 1.62 12.75
N TYR A 211 1.13 2.11 11.53
CA TYR A 211 1.96 3.12 10.89
C TYR A 211 1.34 4.52 10.84
N THR A 212 0.13 4.72 11.38
CA THR A 212 -0.45 6.06 11.51
C THR A 212 -0.66 6.46 12.96
N ASN A 213 -0.52 7.75 13.25
CA ASN A 213 -0.77 8.27 14.59
C ASN A 213 -2.29 8.45 14.82
N LEU A 214 -2.95 7.40 15.29
CA LEU A 214 -4.38 7.42 15.56
C LEU A 214 -4.80 8.39 16.69
N LYS A 215 -3.85 8.93 17.46
CA LYS A 215 -4.11 9.97 18.47
C LYS A 215 -4.37 11.34 17.84
N ASP A 216 -3.88 11.58 16.62
CA ASP A 216 -4.12 12.81 15.90
C ASP A 216 -5.47 12.77 15.17
N SER A 217 -6.48 13.40 15.78
CA SER A 217 -7.84 13.45 15.23
C SER A 217 -7.95 14.15 13.87
N THR A 218 -6.96 14.97 13.48
CA THR A 218 -6.98 15.65 12.17
C THR A 218 -6.81 14.66 11.01
N GLN A 219 -6.23 13.49 11.26
CA GLN A 219 -5.98 12.47 10.24
C GLN A 219 -7.15 11.52 10.01
N TRP A 220 -8.14 11.49 10.90
CA TRP A 220 -9.21 10.49 10.86
C TRP A 220 -10.03 10.54 9.57
N GLU A 221 -10.31 11.73 9.03
CA GLU A 221 -11.06 11.83 7.77
C GLU A 221 -10.24 11.35 6.57
N ASN A 222 -8.94 11.65 6.53
CA ASN A 222 -8.04 11.14 5.49
C ASN A 222 -7.97 9.61 5.52
N ILE A 223 -7.90 9.02 6.72
CA ILE A 223 -7.93 7.57 6.93
C ILE A 223 -9.28 6.98 6.49
N LEU A 224 -10.40 7.61 6.85
CA LEU A 224 -11.74 7.17 6.41
C LEU A 224 -11.89 7.20 4.88
N CYS A 225 -11.43 8.27 4.23
CA CYS A 225 -11.40 8.36 2.77
C CYS A 225 -10.57 7.23 2.18
N LYS A 226 -9.38 6.98 2.71
CA LYS A 226 -8.50 5.91 2.22
C LYS A 226 -9.14 4.53 2.34
N ILE A 227 -9.81 4.22 3.45
CA ILE A 227 -10.53 2.95 3.62
C ILE A 227 -11.72 2.84 2.65
N ARG A 228 -12.42 3.96 2.41
CA ARG A 228 -13.55 4.02 1.46
C ARG A 228 -13.10 3.77 0.03
N ASP A 229 -11.97 4.34 -0.38
CA ASP A 229 -11.42 4.20 -1.74
C ASP A 229 -11.07 2.74 -2.06
N HIS A 230 -10.70 1.95 -1.04
CA HIS A 230 -10.42 0.53 -1.19
C HIS A 230 -11.65 -0.38 -1.04
N MET A 231 -12.87 0.20 -0.96
CA MET A 231 -14.15 -0.52 -0.87
C MET A 231 -14.29 -1.49 0.31
N GLU A 232 -13.52 -1.32 1.38
CA GLU A 232 -13.53 -2.23 2.54
C GLU A 232 -14.60 -1.80 3.57
N THR A 233 -15.88 -2.13 3.30
CA THR A 233 -17.03 -1.68 4.12
C THR A 233 -16.93 -2.10 5.59
N GLU A 234 -16.44 -3.31 5.88
CA GLU A 234 -16.25 -3.79 7.25
C GLU A 234 -15.22 -2.94 8.01
N GLN A 235 -14.04 -2.72 7.42
CA GLN A 235 -12.98 -1.92 8.04
C GLN A 235 -13.40 -0.45 8.22
N LEU A 236 -14.23 0.07 7.30
CA LEU A 236 -14.83 1.41 7.44
C LEU A 236 -15.73 1.50 8.67
N ASN A 237 -16.58 0.50 8.90
CA ASN A 237 -17.46 0.44 10.07
C ASN A 237 -16.64 0.33 11.37
N VAL A 238 -15.62 -0.53 11.40
CA VAL A 238 -14.73 -0.70 12.55
C VAL A 238 -14.00 0.61 12.89
N PHE A 239 -13.41 1.28 11.89
CA PHE A 239 -12.72 2.55 12.12
C PHE A 239 -13.67 3.68 12.52
N THR A 240 -14.90 3.68 11.99
CA THR A 240 -15.95 4.60 12.43
C THR A 240 -16.30 4.37 13.90
N GLY A 241 -16.41 3.11 14.32
CA GLY A 241 -16.57 2.71 15.73
C GLY A 241 -15.44 3.21 16.62
N TYR A 242 -14.18 3.06 16.18
CA TYR A 242 -13.01 3.63 16.87
C TYR A 242 -13.15 5.15 17.06
N ILE A 243 -13.49 5.90 16.00
CA ILE A 243 -13.65 7.36 16.07
C ILE A 243 -14.74 7.75 17.08
N ILE A 244 -15.86 7.02 17.12
CA ILE A 244 -16.95 7.25 18.07
C ILE A 244 -16.45 7.10 19.50
N ILE A 245 -15.80 5.98 19.82
CA ILE A 245 -15.30 5.71 21.18
C ILE A 245 -14.19 6.68 21.57
N ALA A 246 -13.24 6.96 20.68
CA ALA A 246 -12.16 7.92 20.94
C ALA A 246 -12.72 9.32 21.19
N THR A 247 -13.71 9.76 20.40
CA THR A 247 -14.39 11.04 20.61
C THR A 247 -15.12 11.07 21.95
N LEU A 248 -15.83 9.99 22.30
CA LEU A 248 -16.54 9.86 23.56
C LEU A 248 -15.58 9.98 24.74
N VAL A 249 -14.49 9.20 24.75
CA VAL A 249 -13.48 9.22 25.81
C VAL A 249 -12.84 10.61 25.92
N ASN A 250 -12.51 11.25 24.80
CA ASN A 250 -11.99 12.63 24.81
C ASN A 250 -12.99 13.61 25.44
N LEU A 251 -14.29 13.49 25.12
CA LEU A 251 -15.33 14.33 25.72
C LEU A 251 -15.51 14.06 27.22
N LEU A 252 -15.39 12.80 27.67
CA LEU A 252 -15.46 12.46 29.09
C LEU A 252 -14.24 13.00 29.86
N ILE A 253 -13.03 12.87 29.31
CA ILE A 253 -11.80 13.38 29.94
C ILE A 253 -11.81 14.92 29.96
N HIS A 254 -12.12 15.59 28.84
CA HIS A 254 -12.06 17.05 28.79
C HIS A 254 -13.22 17.75 29.51
N ASN A 255 -14.37 17.10 29.72
CA ASN A 255 -15.40 17.63 30.62
C ASN A 255 -15.01 17.56 32.11
N SER A 256 -14.05 16.69 32.46
CA SER A 256 -13.57 16.52 33.84
C SER A 256 -12.46 17.51 34.23
N TYR A 257 -11.64 17.96 33.27
CA TYR A 257 -10.57 18.95 33.47
C TYR A 257 -10.95 20.27 32.81
N SER A 258 -11.08 21.35 33.59
CA SER A 258 -11.48 22.71 33.22
C SER A 258 -10.66 23.35 32.08
N THR A 259 -10.74 22.78 30.88
CA THR A 259 -10.09 23.28 29.68
C THR A 259 -11.13 23.97 28.83
N SER A 260 -10.74 25.12 28.30
CA SER A 260 -11.55 26.12 27.59
C SER A 260 -12.04 25.65 26.21
N LEU A 261 -12.49 24.41 26.08
CA LEU A 261 -13.19 23.97 24.88
C LEU A 261 -14.47 24.81 24.75
N LYS A 262 -14.55 25.59 23.68
CA LYS A 262 -15.73 26.40 23.38
C LYS A 262 -16.94 25.47 23.31
N LYS A 263 -18.02 25.81 24.03
CA LYS A 263 -19.26 25.03 24.11
C LYS A 263 -19.77 24.58 22.72
N ASP A 264 -19.64 25.44 21.71
CA ASP A 264 -20.06 25.16 20.34
C ASP A 264 -19.25 24.02 19.68
N PHE A 265 -17.96 23.92 19.99
CA PHE A 265 -17.11 22.84 19.49
C PHE A 265 -17.49 21.49 20.10
N VAL A 266 -17.74 21.46 21.41
CA VAL A 266 -18.21 20.25 22.11
C VAL A 266 -19.56 19.78 21.58
N ASN A 267 -20.50 20.71 21.36
CA ASN A 267 -21.80 20.37 20.77
C ASN A 267 -21.67 19.81 19.36
N THR A 268 -20.77 20.37 18.55
CA THR A 268 -20.50 19.89 17.18
C THR A 268 -19.94 18.46 17.20
N LEU A 269 -18.96 18.18 18.07
CA LEU A 269 -18.40 16.83 18.22
C LEU A 269 -19.46 15.83 18.68
N LEU A 270 -20.29 16.23 19.66
CA LEU A 270 -21.39 15.42 20.16
C LEU A 270 -22.38 15.06 19.05
N ASP A 271 -22.82 16.05 18.27
CA ASP A 271 -23.81 15.83 17.23
C ASP A 271 -23.24 15.02 16.06
N ASN A 272 -21.97 15.24 15.70
CA ASN A 272 -21.26 14.40 14.75
C ASN A 272 -21.17 12.94 15.23
N MET A 273 -20.83 12.71 16.50
CA MET A 273 -20.77 11.38 17.10
C MET A 273 -22.14 10.69 17.10
N LYS A 274 -23.22 11.41 17.46
CA LYS A 274 -24.60 10.88 17.39
C LYS A 274 -24.96 10.48 15.95
N ASN A 275 -24.66 11.32 14.97
CA ASN A 275 -24.98 11.04 13.57
C ASN A 275 -24.21 9.81 13.09
N LYS A 276 -22.89 9.73 13.37
CA LYS A 276 -22.08 8.53 13.05
C LYS A 276 -22.62 7.27 13.71
N LEU A 277 -23.02 7.34 14.99
CA LEU A 277 -23.66 6.22 15.69
C LEU A 277 -24.96 5.78 15.02
N ILE A 278 -25.79 6.70 14.54
CA ILE A 278 -27.09 6.40 13.93
C ILE A 278 -26.93 5.84 12.50
N GLU A 279 -25.97 6.37 11.75
CA GLU A 279 -25.74 6.06 10.34
C GLU A 279 -24.86 4.83 10.12
N LEU A 280 -24.31 4.26 11.20
CA LEU A 280 -23.50 3.05 11.13
C LEU A 280 -24.27 1.91 10.43
N GLN A 281 -23.67 1.36 9.37
CA GLN A 281 -24.35 0.42 8.48
C GLN A 281 -24.45 -0.96 9.12
N ASP A 282 -23.37 -1.42 9.74
CA ASP A 282 -23.32 -2.67 10.49
C ASP A 282 -24.17 -2.59 11.77
N LYS A 283 -25.31 -3.29 11.77
CA LYS A 283 -26.26 -3.29 12.88
C LYS A 283 -25.76 -4.03 14.11
N HIS A 284 -24.92 -5.04 13.91
CA HIS A 284 -24.31 -5.78 15.00
C HIS A 284 -23.29 -4.90 15.72
N LEU A 285 -22.38 -4.27 14.98
CA LEU A 285 -21.42 -3.33 15.55
C LEU A 285 -22.12 -2.11 16.18
N GLN A 286 -23.20 -1.62 15.55
CA GLN A 286 -23.97 -0.48 16.07
C GLN A 286 -24.52 -0.78 17.48
N ILE A 287 -25.13 -1.95 17.70
CA ILE A 287 -25.66 -2.31 19.02
C ILE A 287 -24.56 -2.60 20.03
N GLU A 288 -23.48 -3.28 19.63
CA GLU A 288 -22.32 -3.52 20.48
C GLU A 288 -21.68 -2.22 20.96
N LEU A 289 -21.54 -1.22 20.09
CA LEU A 289 -21.03 0.09 20.47
C LEU A 289 -21.93 0.77 21.50
N LEU A 290 -23.25 0.71 21.34
CA LEU A 290 -24.19 1.31 22.30
C LEU A 290 -24.11 0.62 23.68
N GLU A 291 -24.04 -0.71 23.70
CA GLU A 291 -23.85 -1.49 24.93
C GLU A 291 -22.50 -1.17 25.60
N ASN A 292 -21.42 -1.11 24.81
CA ASN A 292 -20.10 -0.74 25.31
C ASN A 292 -20.08 0.69 25.89
N ILE A 293 -20.73 1.65 25.22
CA ILE A 293 -20.89 3.02 25.72
C ILE A 293 -21.64 3.03 27.05
N PHE A 294 -22.68 2.20 27.22
CA PHE A 294 -23.38 2.06 28.50
C PHE A 294 -22.47 1.44 29.57
N CYS A 295 -21.71 0.40 29.22
CA CYS A 295 -20.78 -0.26 30.12
C CYS A 295 -19.67 0.66 30.65
N LEU A 296 -19.28 1.70 29.92
CA LEU A 296 -18.28 2.69 30.38
C LEU A 296 -18.67 3.34 31.71
N LEU A 297 -19.97 3.49 32.00
CA LEU A 297 -20.48 4.01 33.28
C LEU A 297 -19.99 3.21 34.49
N PHE A 298 -19.73 1.92 34.29
CA PHE A 298 -19.36 0.97 35.34
C PHE A 298 -17.87 0.68 35.38
N TYR A 299 -17.06 1.41 34.60
CA TYR A 299 -15.61 1.26 34.65
C TYR A 299 -15.07 1.67 36.03
N ARG A 300 -14.24 0.80 36.62
CA ARG A 300 -13.62 1.01 37.93
C ARG A 300 -12.13 1.27 37.81
N SER A 301 -11.65 2.25 38.56
CA SER A 301 -10.23 2.51 38.78
C SER A 301 -9.90 2.13 40.23
N GLY A 302 -9.37 0.91 40.43
CA GLY A 302 -9.27 0.33 41.77
C GLY A 302 -10.64 -0.01 42.35
N THR A 303 -10.99 0.57 43.50
CA THR A 303 -12.28 0.35 44.19
C THR A 303 -13.39 1.30 43.74
N ASP A 304 -13.05 2.41 43.08
CA ASP A 304 -13.98 3.48 42.79
C ASP A 304 -14.41 3.49 41.32
N PHE A 305 -15.63 3.95 41.06
CA PHE A 305 -16.11 4.19 39.70
C PHE A 305 -15.45 5.44 39.11
N ALA A 306 -15.01 5.36 37.86
CA ALA A 306 -14.30 6.47 37.22
C ALA A 306 -15.22 7.61 36.78
N CYS A 307 -16.47 7.30 36.41
CA CYS A 307 -17.45 8.30 35.98
C CYS A 307 -18.08 9.00 37.19
N LYS A 308 -18.09 10.33 37.19
CA LYS A 308 -18.85 11.15 38.16
C LYS A 308 -20.21 11.50 37.58
N GLU A 309 -21.01 12.27 38.32
CA GLU A 309 -22.36 12.66 37.90
C GLU A 309 -22.42 13.23 36.48
N LYS A 310 -21.51 14.14 36.13
CA LYS A 310 -21.53 14.81 34.82
C LYS A 310 -21.31 13.81 33.69
N GLU A 311 -20.36 12.89 33.85
CA GLU A 311 -20.05 11.84 32.88
C GLU A 311 -21.20 10.84 32.77
N VAL A 312 -21.76 10.41 33.91
CA VAL A 312 -22.92 9.50 33.95
C VAL A 312 -24.10 10.10 33.21
N ARG A 313 -24.41 11.36 33.52
CA ARG A 313 -25.48 12.11 32.87
C ARG A 313 -25.23 12.19 31.36
N PHE A 314 -24.03 12.59 30.96
CA PHE A 314 -23.66 12.72 29.55
C PHE A 314 -23.90 11.42 28.76
N VAL A 315 -23.39 10.30 29.25
CA VAL A 315 -23.53 8.99 28.60
C VAL A 315 -24.99 8.55 28.49
N LEU A 316 -25.76 8.65 29.58
CA LEU A 316 -27.16 8.23 29.59
C LEU A 316 -28.03 9.06 28.63
N PHE A 317 -27.85 10.38 28.61
CA PHE A 317 -28.59 11.25 27.69
C PHE A 317 -28.15 11.08 26.23
N LEU A 318 -26.87 10.79 25.98
CA LEU A 318 -26.38 10.42 24.65
C LEU A 318 -27.08 9.15 24.15
N LEU A 319 -27.04 8.07 24.95
CA LEU A 319 -27.65 6.78 24.61
C LEU A 319 -29.15 6.92 24.37
N LYS A 320 -29.88 7.57 25.28
CA LYS A 320 -31.31 7.83 25.11
C LYS A 320 -31.60 8.52 23.78
N THR A 321 -30.89 9.60 23.47
CA THR A 321 -31.09 10.37 22.23
C THR A 321 -30.84 9.51 20.99
N VAL A 322 -29.78 8.70 20.98
CA VAL A 322 -29.44 7.84 19.85
C VAL A 322 -30.46 6.73 19.68
N MET A 323 -30.82 6.03 20.77
CA MET A 323 -31.80 4.93 20.72
C MET A 323 -33.19 5.41 20.30
N ASP A 324 -33.65 6.56 20.81
CA ASP A 324 -34.92 7.15 20.40
C ASP A 324 -34.93 7.44 18.89
N LYS A 325 -33.84 8.00 18.35
CA LYS A 325 -33.69 8.23 16.91
C LYS A 325 -33.65 6.93 16.10
N LEU A 326 -32.96 5.89 16.57
CA LEU A 326 -32.91 4.58 15.92
C LEU A 326 -34.30 3.92 15.85
N LYS A 327 -35.08 4.00 16.93
CA LYS A 327 -36.48 3.53 16.98
C LYS A 327 -37.38 4.30 16.02
N LEU A 328 -37.29 5.63 16.03
CA LEU A 328 -38.07 6.49 15.12
C LEU A 328 -37.78 6.18 13.65
N LYS A 329 -36.51 5.95 13.31
CA LYS A 329 -36.08 5.57 11.96
C LYS A 329 -36.37 4.10 11.61
N LYS A 330 -36.83 3.28 12.55
CA LYS A 330 -37.06 1.82 12.38
C LYS A 330 -35.85 1.11 11.77
N VAL A 331 -34.66 1.38 12.31
CA VAL A 331 -33.38 0.90 11.76
C VAL A 331 -33.22 -0.62 11.84
N TYR A 332 -33.86 -1.25 12.84
CA TYR A 332 -33.77 -2.68 13.10
C TYR A 332 -35.11 -3.37 12.82
N ASP A 333 -35.04 -4.58 12.29
CA ASP A 333 -36.20 -5.45 12.15
C ASP A 333 -36.65 -5.96 13.54
N LYS A 334 -37.96 -5.99 13.80
CA LYS A 334 -38.51 -6.30 15.13
C LYS A 334 -38.18 -7.70 15.62
N ASP A 335 -37.98 -8.63 14.70
CA ASP A 335 -37.68 -10.03 15.02
C ASP A 335 -36.17 -10.29 15.13
N SER A 336 -35.33 -9.30 14.83
CA SER A 336 -33.87 -9.44 14.85
C SER A 336 -33.31 -9.46 16.28
N ASP A 337 -32.17 -10.12 16.46
CA ASP A 337 -31.50 -10.18 17.75
C ASP A 337 -30.95 -8.81 18.18
N GLU A 338 -30.53 -7.98 17.22
CA GLU A 338 -30.13 -6.59 17.47
C GLU A 338 -31.29 -5.76 18.02
N TYR A 339 -32.52 -5.96 17.54
CA TYR A 339 -33.69 -5.27 18.07
C TYR A 339 -34.01 -5.70 19.52
N LYS A 340 -33.88 -6.99 19.83
CA LYS A 340 -34.05 -7.49 21.21
C LYS A 340 -32.99 -6.90 22.14
N ARG A 341 -31.73 -6.86 21.70
CA ARG A 341 -30.61 -6.23 22.41
C ARG A 341 -30.85 -4.74 22.62
N LEU A 342 -31.26 -4.00 21.57
CA LEU A 342 -31.62 -2.59 21.66
C LEU A 342 -32.77 -2.34 22.64
N SER A 343 -33.80 -3.18 22.62
CA SER A 343 -34.94 -3.08 23.53
C SER A 343 -34.52 -3.29 24.98
N THR A 344 -33.65 -4.28 25.22
CA THR A 344 -33.06 -4.59 26.53
C THR A 344 -32.19 -3.44 27.04
N LEU A 345 -31.27 -2.94 26.21
CA LEU A 345 -30.44 -1.79 26.53
C LEU A 345 -31.29 -0.55 26.84
N ASN A 346 -32.36 -0.33 26.09
CA ASN A 346 -33.26 0.78 26.36
C ASN A 346 -33.97 0.68 27.71
N VAL A 347 -34.31 -0.53 28.18
CA VAL A 347 -34.84 -0.74 29.53
C VAL A 347 -33.77 -0.36 30.56
N TYR A 348 -32.52 -0.81 30.39
CA TYR A 348 -31.43 -0.50 31.32
C TYR A 348 -31.09 0.99 31.37
N VAL A 349 -31.06 1.67 30.22
CA VAL A 349 -30.81 3.12 30.16
C VAL A 349 -31.98 3.90 30.78
N ALA A 350 -33.23 3.48 30.56
CA ALA A 350 -34.38 4.12 31.18
C ALA A 350 -34.36 3.99 32.70
N ASP A 351 -34.07 2.79 33.23
CA ASP A 351 -33.90 2.54 34.66
C ASP A 351 -32.74 3.38 35.24
N ALA A 352 -31.58 3.40 34.56
CA ALA A 352 -30.44 4.20 34.99
C ALA A 352 -30.75 5.71 35.02
N ILE A 353 -31.51 6.24 34.05
CA ILE A 353 -31.95 7.65 34.06
C ILE A 353 -32.91 7.91 35.23
N TRP A 354 -33.86 7.02 35.48
CA TRP A 354 -34.78 7.16 36.60
C TRP A 354 -34.05 7.13 37.95
N ARG A 355 -33.07 6.23 38.12
CA ARG A 355 -32.21 6.16 39.32
C ARG A 355 -31.34 7.41 39.48
N LEU A 356 -30.78 7.92 38.40
CA LEU A 356 -30.05 9.19 38.39
C LEU A 356 -30.94 10.33 38.90
N ASP A 357 -32.13 10.48 38.34
CA ASP A 357 -33.09 11.52 38.73
C ASP A 357 -33.53 11.36 40.18
N LEU A 358 -33.73 10.13 40.65
CA LEU A 358 -34.06 9.84 42.04
C LEU A 358 -32.97 10.36 42.97
N ILE A 359 -31.71 10.01 42.70
CA ILE A 359 -30.58 10.36 43.58
C ILE A 359 -30.33 11.87 43.55
N VAL A 360 -30.20 12.48 42.37
CA VAL A 360 -29.89 13.91 42.22
C VAL A 360 -30.94 14.81 42.88
N ASN A 361 -32.23 14.47 42.77
CA ASN A 361 -33.32 15.27 43.33
C ASN A 361 -33.41 15.24 44.86
N ILE A 362 -32.69 14.34 45.52
CA ILE A 362 -32.72 14.20 46.98
C ILE A 362 -31.82 15.25 47.69
N LYS A 363 -31.30 16.25 46.94
CA LYS A 363 -30.46 17.40 47.37
C LYS A 363 -29.23 16.96 48.15
N ILE A 364 -28.07 16.97 47.48
CA ILE A 364 -26.94 16.23 48.02
C ILE A 364 -25.64 17.03 48.19
N ALA A 365 -25.01 16.77 49.33
CA ALA A 365 -23.66 17.09 49.71
C ALA A 365 -22.61 16.57 48.68
N PRO A 366 -21.41 17.17 48.62
CA PRO A 366 -20.37 16.83 47.63
C PRO A 366 -19.95 15.35 47.57
N LYS A 367 -20.20 14.55 48.62
CA LYS A 367 -19.84 13.11 48.66
C LYS A 367 -20.60 12.22 47.67
N ILE A 368 -21.77 12.61 47.15
CA ILE A 368 -22.51 11.77 46.19
C ILE A 368 -22.11 12.05 44.73
N GLU A 369 -21.55 13.22 44.42
CA GLU A 369 -21.04 13.49 43.06
C GLU A 369 -19.94 12.50 42.65
N ASP A 370 -19.05 12.14 43.58
CA ASP A 370 -17.94 11.21 43.37
C ASP A 370 -18.33 9.73 43.51
N GLN A 371 -19.47 9.40 44.14
CA GLN A 371 -19.91 8.02 44.39
C GLN A 371 -21.26 7.68 43.76
N LEU A 372 -21.75 8.50 42.83
CA LEU A 372 -23.09 8.42 42.27
C LEU A 372 -23.47 7.01 41.80
N VAL A 373 -22.58 6.35 41.06
CA VAL A 373 -22.83 5.02 40.50
C VAL A 373 -23.05 3.98 41.61
N ASN A 374 -22.38 4.09 42.77
CA ASN A 374 -22.64 3.22 43.92
C ASN A 374 -24.07 3.39 44.45
N TYR A 375 -24.57 4.63 44.49
CA TYR A 375 -25.95 4.90 44.89
C TYR A 375 -26.94 4.43 43.84
N MET A 376 -26.64 4.58 42.55
CA MET A 376 -27.50 4.08 41.46
C MET A 376 -27.63 2.56 41.51
N LEU A 377 -26.54 1.86 41.82
CA LEU A 377 -26.53 0.40 41.97
C LEU A 377 -27.04 -0.09 43.33
N ALA A 378 -27.47 0.81 44.22
CA ALA A 378 -28.00 0.41 45.51
C ALA A 378 -29.27 -0.43 45.36
N PRO A 379 -29.48 -1.42 46.24
CA PRO A 379 -30.69 -2.22 46.21
C PRO A 379 -31.92 -1.36 46.53
N PRO A 380 -33.13 -1.73 46.05
CA PRO A 380 -34.36 -0.96 46.23
C PRO A 380 -34.60 -0.50 47.67
N GLU A 381 -34.35 -1.35 48.66
CA GLU A 381 -34.54 -1.05 50.09
C GLU A 381 -33.65 0.11 50.54
N SER A 382 -32.41 0.16 50.03
CA SER A 382 -31.48 1.24 50.32
C SER A 382 -31.92 2.55 49.68
N LEU A 383 -32.47 2.49 48.46
CA LEU A 383 -33.02 3.66 47.75
C LEU A 383 -34.29 4.20 48.46
N ILE A 384 -35.19 3.31 48.89
CA ILE A 384 -36.38 3.68 49.69
C ILE A 384 -35.95 4.39 50.96
N HIS A 385 -35.02 3.80 51.72
CA HIS A 385 -34.53 4.38 52.96
C HIS A 385 -33.84 5.74 52.74
N LEU A 386 -33.12 5.89 51.63
CA LEU A 386 -32.50 7.17 51.23
C LEU A 386 -33.56 8.25 50.95
N CYS A 387 -34.67 7.90 50.29
CA CYS A 387 -35.80 8.80 50.06
C CYS A 387 -36.52 9.19 51.37
N LEU A 388 -36.79 8.20 52.23
CA LEU A 388 -37.49 8.39 53.51
C LEU A 388 -36.68 9.25 54.48
N LYS A 389 -35.35 9.07 54.55
CA LYS A 389 -34.44 9.92 55.35
C LYS A 389 -34.51 11.41 55.00
N ARG A 390 -35.04 11.73 53.82
CA ARG A 390 -35.14 13.10 53.28
C ARG A 390 -36.60 13.53 53.13
N GLU A 391 -37.52 12.82 53.78
CA GLU A 391 -38.95 13.10 53.82
C GLU A 391 -39.61 13.10 52.42
N ASN A 392 -39.01 12.42 51.43
CA ASN A 392 -39.54 12.32 50.08
C ASN A 392 -40.37 11.03 49.90
N PHE A 393 -41.56 11.02 50.49
CA PHE A 393 -42.46 9.87 50.52
C PHE A 393 -42.98 9.47 49.12
N GLU A 394 -43.23 10.45 48.25
CA GLU A 394 -43.69 10.20 46.87
C GLU A 394 -42.65 9.39 46.09
N ARG A 395 -41.37 9.78 46.18
CA ARG A 395 -40.28 9.04 45.53
C ARG A 395 -40.05 7.68 46.18
N ALA A 396 -40.15 7.56 47.51
CA ALA A 396 -40.06 6.27 48.18
C ALA A 396 -41.14 5.29 47.68
N TYR A 397 -42.37 5.77 47.50
CA TYR A 397 -43.47 4.99 46.91
C TYR A 397 -43.17 4.58 45.46
N GLN A 398 -42.64 5.50 44.64
CA GLN A 398 -42.22 5.16 43.26
C GLN A 398 -41.17 4.05 43.23
N VAL A 399 -40.19 4.05 44.15
CA VAL A 399 -39.19 2.97 44.21
C VAL A 399 -39.86 1.63 44.53
N ILE A 400 -40.83 1.62 45.45
CA ILE A 400 -41.60 0.41 45.81
C ILE A 400 -42.37 -0.11 44.59
N GLU A 401 -43.06 0.78 43.88
CA GLU A 401 -43.89 0.42 42.72
C GLU A 401 -43.07 -0.14 41.54
N VAL A 402 -41.84 0.32 41.34
CA VAL A 402 -40.96 -0.16 40.27
C VAL A 402 -40.22 -1.46 40.65
N SER A 403 -40.13 -1.77 41.95
CA SER A 403 -39.34 -2.90 42.47
C SER A 403 -40.18 -4.14 42.82
N LEU A 404 -41.51 -4.00 42.85
CA LEU A 404 -42.51 -5.07 42.99
C LEU A 404 -43.13 -5.39 41.63
#